data_AF-A0A2D4IAS1-F1
#
_entry.id   AF-A0A2D4IAS1-F1
#
_cell.length_a   1.000
_cell.length_b   1.000
_cell.length_c   1.000
_cell.angle_alpha   90.00
_cell.angle_beta   90.00
_cell.angle_gamma   90.00
#
_symmetry.space_group_name_H-M   'P 1'
#
loop_
_entity.id
_entity.type
_entity.pdbx_description
1 polymer ?
#
loop_
_entity_poly.entity_id
_entity_poly.type
_entity_poly.pdbx_seq_one_letter_code
_entity_poly.pdbx_strand_id
1 'polypeptide(L)'
;MEYYRADQPSLRPKDYEVDATLKTLNNQIETLLTPEGSKKNPARTCRDLKLSHPDWNNGFYWIDPNQGCTMDAINAYCDFSTGESCISANPGNFPAKNWYIGKKPDENKLVWFGETINGGTQFEYNAEGVSTKDMATQLAFLRLLANHASQ
;
A
#
# COMPACT_ATOMS: atom_id res chain seq x y z
N MET A 1 -28.38 -41.19 -35.35
CA MET A 1 -29.45 -41.07 -34.34
C MET A 1 -28.78 -40.74 -33.02
N GLU A 2 -28.77 -39.46 -32.65
CA GLU A 2 -28.34 -39.02 -31.32
C GLU A 2 -29.39 -39.44 -30.30
N TYR A 3 -28.97 -40.20 -29.30
CA TYR A 3 -29.81 -40.60 -28.18
C TYR A 3 -29.98 -39.42 -27.23
N TYR A 4 -31.08 -38.68 -27.36
CA TYR A 4 -31.52 -37.74 -26.33
C TYR A 4 -31.90 -38.53 -25.07
N ARG A 5 -31.05 -38.46 -24.03
CA ARG A 5 -31.41 -38.92 -22.68
C ARG A 5 -32.28 -37.84 -22.02
N ALA A 6 -33.54 -38.17 -21.76
CA ALA A 6 -34.49 -37.32 -21.02
C ALA A 6 -34.16 -37.16 -19.52
N ASP A 7 -33.09 -37.82 -19.04
CA ASP A 7 -32.63 -37.78 -17.65
C ASP A 7 -31.52 -36.74 -17.39
N GLN A 8 -31.21 -35.86 -18.34
CA GLN A 8 -30.35 -34.71 -18.04
C GLN A 8 -31.16 -33.68 -17.25
N PRO A 9 -30.79 -33.37 -15.99
CA PRO A 9 -31.47 -32.31 -15.26
C PRO A 9 -31.27 -30.99 -16.01
N SER A 10 -32.38 -30.41 -16.46
CA SER A 10 -32.42 -29.02 -16.90
C SER A 10 -32.07 -28.15 -15.69
N LEU A 11 -30.89 -27.51 -15.73
CA LEU A 11 -30.45 -26.58 -14.69
C LEU A 11 -31.52 -25.49 -14.53
N ARG A 12 -32.15 -25.42 -13.36
CA ARG A 12 -33.19 -24.42 -13.13
C ARG A 12 -32.51 -23.07 -12.92
N PRO A 13 -33.15 -21.94 -13.27
CA PRO A 13 -32.61 -20.60 -13.03
C PRO A 13 -32.11 -20.39 -11.59
N LYS A 14 -32.78 -21.02 -10.62
CA LYS A 14 -32.41 -21.02 -9.20
C LYS A 14 -31.07 -21.72 -8.90
N ASP A 15 -30.73 -22.74 -9.67
CA ASP A 15 -29.45 -23.47 -9.51
C ASP A 15 -28.28 -22.59 -10.02
N TYR A 16 -28.48 -21.81 -11.10
CA TYR A 16 -27.51 -20.81 -11.56
C TYR A 16 -27.27 -19.67 -10.56
N GLU A 17 -28.34 -19.20 -9.90
CA GLU A 17 -28.24 -18.16 -8.88
C GLU A 17 -27.46 -18.63 -7.64
N VAL A 18 -27.69 -19.88 -7.21
CA VAL A 18 -26.93 -20.52 -6.13
C VAL A 18 -25.46 -20.65 -6.52
N ASP A 19 -25.16 -21.16 -7.72
CA ASP A 19 -23.78 -21.30 -8.20
C ASP A 19 -23.04 -19.96 -8.30
N ALA A 20 -23.72 -18.90 -8.76
CA ALA A 20 -23.16 -17.55 -8.81
C ALA A 20 -22.86 -17.01 -7.41
N THR A 21 -23.74 -17.28 -6.44
CA THR A 21 -23.57 -16.88 -5.05
C THR A 21 -22.38 -17.62 -4.42
N LEU A 22 -22.27 -18.93 -4.63
CA LEU A 22 -21.15 -19.73 -4.15
C LEU A 22 -19.81 -19.26 -4.72
N LYS A 23 -19.75 -18.97 -6.03
CA LYS A 23 -18.56 -18.39 -6.66
C LYS A 23 -18.17 -17.06 -6.04
N THR A 24 -19.16 -16.20 -5.78
CA THR A 24 -18.92 -14.89 -5.15
C THR A 24 -18.35 -15.04 -3.75
N LEU A 25 -18.92 -15.93 -2.93
CA LEU A 25 -18.43 -16.18 -1.57
C LEU A 25 -17.03 -16.79 -1.56
N ASN A 26 -16.76 -17.74 -2.46
CA ASN A 26 -15.41 -18.31 -2.60
C ASN A 26 -14.39 -17.24 -2.98
N ASN A 27 -14.69 -16.39 -3.96
CA ASN A 27 -13.82 -15.28 -4.33
C ASN A 27 -13.60 -14.31 -3.17
N GLN A 28 -14.63 -14.01 -2.36
CA GLN A 28 -14.47 -13.16 -1.18
C GLN A 28 -13.51 -13.78 -0.15
N ILE A 29 -13.63 -15.08 0.11
CA ILE A 29 -12.72 -15.79 1.00
C ILE A 29 -11.29 -15.76 0.45
N GLU A 30 -11.10 -16.00 -0.85
CA GLU A 30 -9.79 -15.94 -1.51
C GLU A 30 -9.17 -14.55 -1.36
N THR A 31 -9.91 -13.46 -1.60
CA THR A 31 -9.39 -12.09 -1.42
C THR A 31 -9.00 -11.76 0.02
N LEU A 32 -9.60 -12.41 1.01
CA LEU A 32 -9.23 -12.25 2.42
C LEU A 32 -7.97 -13.04 2.78
N LEU A 33 -7.79 -14.23 2.18
CA LEU A 33 -6.65 -15.10 2.47
C LEU A 33 -5.39 -14.69 1.70
N THR A 34 -5.55 -14.26 0.45
CA THR A 34 -4.48 -13.87 -0.46
C THR A 34 -4.82 -12.54 -1.12
N PRO A 35 -4.75 -11.43 -0.36
CA PRO A 35 -5.07 -10.11 -0.90
C PRO A 35 -4.14 -9.74 -2.05
N GLU A 36 -4.70 -9.12 -3.08
CA GLU A 36 -4.00 -8.83 -4.33
C GLU A 36 -3.25 -7.48 -4.33
N GLY A 37 -3.17 -6.79 -3.19
CA GLY A 37 -2.45 -5.51 -3.09
C GLY A 37 -3.14 -4.35 -3.82
N SER A 38 -4.46 -4.43 -3.99
CA SER A 38 -5.29 -3.34 -4.52
C SER A 38 -5.72 -2.41 -3.38
N LYS A 39 -6.19 -1.18 -3.68
CA LYS A 39 -6.71 -0.29 -2.62
C LYS A 39 -7.88 -0.91 -1.85
N LYS A 40 -8.66 -1.78 -2.50
CA LYS A 40 -9.79 -2.47 -1.89
C LYS A 40 -9.35 -3.64 -1.01
N ASN A 41 -8.36 -4.39 -1.47
CA ASN A 41 -7.80 -5.55 -0.77
C ASN A 41 -6.26 -5.39 -0.66
N PRO A 42 -5.78 -4.50 0.23
CA PRO A 42 -4.36 -4.27 0.40
C PRO A 42 -3.69 -5.49 1.04
N ALA A 43 -2.44 -5.74 0.70
CA ALA A 43 -1.63 -6.76 1.38
C ALA A 43 -1.00 -6.19 2.65
N ARG A 44 -0.56 -7.02 3.60
CA ARG A 44 0.05 -6.48 4.83
C ARG A 44 1.39 -5.78 4.57
N THR A 45 2.26 -6.39 3.77
CA THR A 45 3.54 -5.81 3.32
C THR A 45 3.86 -6.29 1.90
N CYS A 46 4.81 -5.63 1.22
CA CYS A 46 5.32 -6.11 -0.07
C CYS A 46 5.93 -7.52 0.01
N ARG A 47 6.55 -7.86 1.15
CA ARG A 47 7.08 -9.21 1.40
C ARG A 47 5.96 -10.24 1.47
N ASP A 48 4.88 -9.94 2.19
CA ASP A 48 3.71 -10.84 2.29
C ASP A 48 3.06 -11.02 0.91
N LEU A 49 2.96 -9.95 0.13
CA LEU A 49 2.44 -9.99 -1.25
C LEU A 49 3.32 -10.85 -2.16
N LYS A 50 4.65 -10.76 -2.05
CA LYS A 50 5.57 -11.63 -2.80
C LYS A 50 5.44 -13.10 -2.44
N LEU A 51 5.23 -13.40 -1.15
CA LEU A 51 5.06 -14.79 -0.70
C LEU A 51 3.76 -15.41 -1.20
N SER A 52 2.67 -14.63 -1.27
CA SER A 52 1.38 -15.09 -1.80
C SER A 52 1.32 -15.09 -3.34
N HIS A 53 2.08 -14.21 -3.99
CA HIS A 53 2.10 -14.06 -5.45
C HIS A 53 3.56 -14.07 -6.00
N PRO A 54 4.23 -15.24 -6.05
CA PRO A 54 5.65 -15.33 -6.41
C PRO A 54 5.99 -14.86 -7.83
N ASP A 55 5.03 -14.92 -8.76
CA ASP A 55 5.25 -14.57 -10.18
C ASP A 55 4.97 -13.09 -10.49
N TRP A 56 4.62 -12.29 -9.48
CA TRP A 56 4.34 -10.88 -9.68
C TRP A 56 5.60 -10.04 -9.83
N ASN A 57 5.44 -8.90 -10.51
CA ASN A 57 6.52 -7.98 -10.87
C ASN A 57 6.60 -6.81 -9.90
N ASN A 58 7.77 -6.19 -9.82
CA ASN A 58 7.97 -4.96 -9.07
C ASN A 58 6.99 -3.87 -9.54
N GLY A 59 6.51 -3.05 -8.62
CA GLY A 59 5.51 -2.03 -8.94
C GLY A 59 4.89 -1.36 -7.72
N PHE A 60 3.93 -0.48 -7.96
CA PHE A 60 3.16 0.16 -6.89
C PHE A 60 1.97 -0.71 -6.50
N TYR A 61 1.86 -0.98 -5.21
CA TYR A 61 0.80 -1.76 -4.60
C TYR A 61 0.30 -1.06 -3.33
N TRP A 62 -0.94 -1.37 -2.94
CA TRP A 62 -1.50 -0.92 -1.68
C TRP A 62 -1.19 -1.92 -0.59
N ILE A 63 -0.62 -1.42 0.51
CA ILE A 63 -0.32 -2.20 1.69
C ILE A 63 -1.00 -1.61 2.93
N ASP A 64 -1.36 -2.49 3.86
CA ASP A 64 -1.99 -2.18 5.14
C ASP A 64 -1.27 -2.88 6.31
N PRO A 65 -0.12 -2.33 6.75
CA PRO A 65 0.70 -2.89 7.83
C PRO A 65 0.00 -3.02 9.19
N ASN A 66 -0.82 -2.02 9.56
CA ASN A 66 -1.56 -2.01 10.83
C ASN A 66 -2.82 -2.88 10.79
N GLN A 67 -3.28 -3.27 9.59
CA GLN A 67 -4.49 -4.05 9.35
C GLN A 67 -5.76 -3.34 9.88
N GLY A 68 -6.88 -4.07 9.84
CA GLY A 68 -8.14 -3.56 10.34
C GLY A 68 -8.89 -2.80 9.25
N CYS A 69 -8.93 -1.47 9.34
CA CYS A 69 -9.71 -0.66 8.41
C CYS A 69 -8.89 -0.30 7.19
N THR A 70 -9.16 -0.91 6.03
CA THR A 70 -8.37 -0.70 4.80
C THR A 70 -8.40 0.72 4.22
N MET A 71 -9.19 1.64 4.79
CA MET A 71 -9.29 3.03 4.34
C MET A 71 -8.01 3.84 4.62
N ASP A 72 -7.18 3.41 5.57
CA ASP A 72 -5.89 4.04 5.89
C ASP A 72 -4.69 3.30 5.28
N ALA A 73 -4.94 2.37 4.36
CA ALA A 73 -3.90 1.68 3.60
C ALA A 73 -3.06 2.68 2.79
N ILE A 74 -1.79 2.35 2.58
CA ILE A 74 -0.81 3.22 1.94
C ILE A 74 -0.33 2.63 0.61
N ASN A 75 -0.01 3.50 -0.34
CA ASN A 75 0.60 3.08 -1.60
C ASN A 75 2.12 2.99 -1.44
N ALA A 76 2.70 1.83 -1.72
CA ALA A 76 4.13 1.57 -1.61
C ALA A 76 4.66 0.97 -2.92
N TYR A 77 5.90 1.30 -3.26
CA TYR A 77 6.62 0.57 -4.29
C TYR A 77 7.16 -0.73 -3.70
N CYS A 78 6.74 -1.85 -4.25
CA CYS A 78 7.25 -3.17 -3.90
C CYS A 78 8.38 -3.57 -4.84
N ASP A 79 9.58 -3.72 -4.29
CA ASP A 79 10.66 -4.43 -4.97
C ASP A 79 10.61 -5.90 -4.56
N PHE A 80 10.07 -6.75 -5.43
CA PHE A 80 9.95 -8.18 -5.18
C PHE A 80 11.26 -8.95 -5.38
N SER A 81 12.31 -8.31 -5.90
CA SER A 81 13.65 -8.90 -5.94
C SER A 81 14.31 -8.92 -4.57
N THR A 82 14.03 -7.91 -3.73
CA THR A 82 14.54 -7.77 -2.36
C THR A 82 13.49 -8.04 -1.28
N GLY A 83 12.20 -7.91 -1.62
CA GLY A 83 11.06 -7.98 -0.70
C GLY A 83 10.79 -6.66 0.05
N GLU A 84 11.32 -5.54 -0.43
CA GLU A 84 11.23 -4.23 0.24
C GLU A 84 9.90 -3.53 -0.01
N SER A 85 9.42 -2.81 1.02
CA SER A 85 8.29 -1.89 0.94
C SER A 85 8.82 -0.46 0.95
N CYS A 86 8.82 0.21 -0.20
CA CYS A 86 9.39 1.55 -0.36
C CYS A 86 8.29 2.62 -0.39
N ILE A 87 8.38 3.60 0.52
CA ILE A 87 7.40 4.69 0.63
C ILE A 87 8.04 5.99 0.19
N SER A 88 7.38 6.68 -0.76
CA SER A 88 7.85 7.97 -1.28
C SER A 88 7.55 9.11 -0.32
N ALA A 89 8.51 10.03 -0.18
CA ALA A 89 8.29 11.30 0.50
C ALA A 89 7.35 12.21 -0.30
N ASN A 90 6.60 13.04 0.41
CA ASN A 90 5.73 14.06 -0.15
C ASN A 90 5.89 15.36 0.68
N PRO A 91 6.46 16.45 0.12
CA PRO A 91 6.95 16.57 -1.24
C PRO A 91 8.23 15.74 -1.48
N GLY A 92 8.38 15.19 -2.68
CA GLY A 92 9.55 14.37 -3.03
C GLY A 92 10.83 15.18 -3.25
N ASN A 93 10.73 16.51 -3.42
CA ASN A 93 11.87 17.40 -3.53
C ASN A 93 11.52 18.81 -3.03
N PHE A 94 12.57 19.62 -2.82
CA PHE A 94 12.44 21.05 -2.52
C PHE A 94 13.09 21.87 -3.63
N PRO A 95 12.51 23.02 -4.00
CA PRO A 95 13.07 23.86 -5.04
C PRO A 95 14.47 24.37 -4.66
N ALA A 96 15.38 24.34 -5.64
CA ALA A 96 16.72 24.87 -5.50
C ALA A 96 16.68 26.41 -5.55
N LYS A 97 16.71 27.05 -4.37
CA LYS A 97 16.77 28.50 -4.22
C LYS A 97 17.56 28.88 -2.98
N ASN A 98 17.87 30.17 -2.85
CA ASN A 98 18.39 30.69 -1.58
C ASN A 98 17.24 30.72 -0.57
N TRP A 99 17.29 29.81 0.40
CA TRP A 99 16.29 29.65 1.44
C TRP A 99 16.55 30.53 2.67
N TYR A 100 17.80 30.87 2.93
CA TYR A 100 18.18 31.53 4.17
C TYR A 100 19.33 32.51 3.94
N ILE A 101 19.12 33.75 4.38
CA ILE A 101 20.14 34.80 4.43
C ILE A 101 20.41 35.08 5.91
N GLY A 102 21.61 34.75 6.37
CA GLY A 102 22.03 34.98 7.76
C GLY A 102 22.14 36.48 8.08
N LYS A 103 21.95 36.83 9.36
CA LYS A 103 22.06 38.23 9.83
C LYS A 103 23.50 38.74 9.87
N LYS A 104 24.48 37.83 9.98
CA LYS A 104 25.92 38.14 10.05
C LYS A 104 26.70 37.20 9.11
N PRO A 105 27.74 37.70 8.40
CA PRO A 105 28.53 36.89 7.47
C PRO A 105 29.27 35.72 8.12
N ASP A 106 29.75 35.88 9.36
CA ASP A 106 30.61 34.91 10.05
C ASP A 106 29.89 34.07 11.12
N GLU A 107 28.55 34.10 11.16
CA GLU A 107 27.78 33.36 12.14
C GLU A 107 27.51 31.93 11.65
N ASN A 108 28.43 31.01 11.96
CA ASN A 108 28.27 29.57 11.70
C ASN A 108 27.27 28.94 12.69
N LYS A 109 25.98 29.18 12.46
CA LYS A 109 24.89 28.51 13.18
C LYS A 109 24.25 27.43 12.32
N LEU A 110 23.95 26.29 12.96
CA LEU A 110 23.05 25.29 12.40
C LEU A 110 21.64 25.88 12.35
N VAL A 111 21.01 25.84 11.19
CA VAL A 111 19.66 26.37 10.95
C VAL A 111 18.78 25.24 10.45
N TRP A 112 17.72 24.92 11.19
CA TRP A 112 16.78 23.86 10.83
C TRP A 112 15.83 24.34 9.73
N PHE A 113 15.84 23.65 8.59
CA PHE A 113 15.02 24.01 7.43
C PHE A 113 13.53 24.06 7.76
N GLY A 114 12.96 22.98 8.29
CA GLY A 114 11.52 22.87 8.54
C GLY A 114 11.00 23.64 9.76
N GLU A 115 11.88 24.21 10.59
CA GLU A 115 11.48 24.85 11.84
C GLU A 115 11.82 26.35 11.87
N THR A 116 12.91 26.75 11.24
CA THR A 116 13.46 28.12 11.36
C THR A 116 13.32 28.94 10.08
N ILE A 117 13.32 28.29 8.91
CA ILE A 117 13.34 28.97 7.62
C ILE A 117 11.91 29.26 7.17
N ASN A 118 11.62 30.51 6.81
CA ASN A 118 10.32 30.88 6.24
C ASN A 118 10.05 30.12 4.93
N GLY A 119 8.93 29.40 4.90
CA GLY A 119 8.56 28.53 3.78
C GLY A 119 9.29 27.18 3.76
N GLY A 120 10.16 26.91 4.73
CA GLY A 120 10.65 25.57 5.01
C GLY A 120 9.57 24.73 5.69
N THR A 121 9.63 23.42 5.50
CA THR A 121 8.73 22.46 6.14
C THR A 121 9.49 21.18 6.47
N GLN A 122 8.98 20.40 7.41
CA GLN A 122 9.47 19.04 7.66
C GLN A 122 9.08 18.12 6.49
N PHE A 123 9.85 17.04 6.30
CA PHE A 123 9.53 16.01 5.32
C PHE A 123 8.36 15.17 5.83
N GLU A 124 7.42 14.85 4.96
CA GLU A 124 6.32 13.93 5.25
C GLU A 124 6.38 12.75 4.27
N TYR A 125 5.77 11.63 4.67
CA TYR A 125 5.61 10.43 3.83
C TYR A 125 4.13 10.17 3.52
N ASN A 126 3.31 11.21 3.64
CA ASN A 126 1.86 11.08 3.57
C ASN A 126 1.39 10.75 2.15
N ALA A 127 0.59 9.69 2.04
CA ALA A 127 -0.18 9.37 0.84
C ALA A 127 -1.46 10.21 0.78
N GLU A 128 -1.95 10.49 -0.43
CA GLU A 128 -3.19 11.26 -0.62
C GLU A 128 -4.38 10.61 0.11
N GLY A 129 -5.03 11.37 0.99
CA GLY A 129 -6.17 10.92 1.78
C GLY A 129 -5.83 10.19 3.08
N VAL A 130 -4.54 10.03 3.42
CA VAL A 130 -4.09 9.43 4.68
C VAL A 130 -3.58 10.55 5.60
N SER A 131 -4.06 10.59 6.85
CA SER A 131 -3.61 11.61 7.80
C SER A 131 -2.20 11.32 8.31
N THR A 132 -1.48 12.34 8.79
CA THR A 132 -0.14 12.17 9.40
C THR A 132 -0.15 11.18 10.57
N LYS A 133 -1.27 11.10 11.32
CA LYS A 133 -1.43 10.17 12.44
C LYS A 133 -1.55 8.72 11.95
N ASP A 134 -2.33 8.50 10.91
CA ASP A 134 -2.53 7.17 10.34
C ASP A 134 -1.21 6.69 9.71
N MET A 135 -0.53 7.58 8.97
CA MET A 135 0.78 7.30 8.40
C MET A 135 1.84 6.96 9.47
N ALA A 136 1.85 7.68 10.60
CA ALA A 136 2.74 7.37 11.72
C ALA A 136 2.46 5.96 12.30
N THR A 137 1.19 5.56 12.35
CA THR A 137 0.79 4.21 12.77
C THR A 137 1.27 3.16 11.77
N GLN A 138 1.05 3.38 10.47
CA GLN A 138 1.51 2.47 9.42
C GLN A 138 3.03 2.28 9.43
N LEU A 139 3.80 3.37 9.61
CA LEU A 139 5.26 3.30 9.76
C LEU A 139 5.70 2.55 11.02
N ALA A 140 4.97 2.68 12.13
CA ALA A 140 5.27 1.94 13.35
C ALA A 140 5.12 0.42 13.13
N PHE A 141 4.06 -0.01 12.45
CA PHE A 141 3.88 -1.43 12.10
C PHE A 141 4.91 -1.92 11.08
N LEU A 142 5.25 -1.12 10.06
CA LEU A 142 6.33 -1.49 9.13
C LEU A 142 7.66 -1.74 9.84
N ARG A 143 8.00 -0.91 10.83
CA ARG A 143 9.21 -1.11 11.65
C ARG A 143 9.17 -2.40 12.46
N LEU A 144 8.00 -2.85 12.91
CA LEU A 144 7.83 -4.12 13.61
C LEU A 144 7.93 -5.33 12.65
N LEU A 145 7.59 -5.13 11.38
CA LEU A 145 7.54 -6.18 10.36
C LEU A 145 8.83 -6.28 9.53
N ALA A 146 9.73 -5.32 9.66
CA ALA A 146 11.00 -5.26 8.94
C ALA A 146 12.20 -5.52 9.86
N ASN A 147 13.25 -6.13 9.31
CA ASN A 147 14.52 -6.35 10.01
C ASN A 147 15.52 -5.20 9.82
N HIS A 148 15.32 -4.38 8.79
CA HIS A 148 16.18 -3.26 8.42
C HIS A 148 15.36 -2.19 7.71
N ALA A 149 15.91 -0.97 7.63
CA ALA A 149 15.35 0.12 6.86
C ALA A 149 16.49 0.98 6.31
N SER A 150 16.27 1.60 5.15
CA SER A 150 17.19 2.53 4.48
C SER A 150 16.42 3.68 3.84
N GLN A 151 17.12 4.79 3.59
CA GLN A 151 16.63 5.96 2.87
C GLN A 151 17.73 6.50 1.95
#